data_AF-A0A2H3NNL7-F1
#
_entry.id   AF-A0A2H3NNL7-F1
#
_cell.length_a   1.000
_cell.length_b   1.000
_cell.length_c   1.000
_cell.angle_alpha   90.00
_cell.angle_beta   90.00
_cell.angle_gamma   90.00
#
_symmetry.space_group_name_H-M   'P 1'
#
loop_
_entity.id
_entity.type
_entity.pdbx_description
1 polymer ?
#
loop_
_entity_poly.entity_id
_entity_poly.type
_entity_poly.pdbx_seq_one_letter_code
_entity_poly.pdbx_strand_id
1 'polypeptide(L)'
;MATPDMKPICVHIMGHEYALRVRKGEESTTRELAEQVNARMKAFKEEHPEQAELTTSVITALAMAEELNDLRSELESVRQQAQSANEQAQALQQLLTHLSEQMAETLPSGALPVDPDVTPALPSNDDAPEVASASDGHADADVSPPAPALVPGSNTGGSESSEEDKT
;
A
#
# COMPACT_ATOMS: atom_id res chain seq x y z
N MET A 1 22.95 -26.27 -19.97
CA MET A 1 21.95 -25.59 -19.11
C MET A 1 21.75 -26.46 -17.87
N ALA A 2 21.93 -25.91 -16.67
CA ALA A 2 21.76 -26.68 -15.43
C ALA A 2 20.28 -27.02 -15.26
N THR A 3 19.95 -28.29 -15.08
CA THR A 3 18.59 -28.71 -14.71
C THR A 3 18.31 -28.19 -13.30
N PRO A 4 17.26 -27.39 -13.09
CA PRO A 4 16.94 -26.89 -11.75
C PRO A 4 16.69 -28.08 -10.80
N ASP A 5 17.21 -28.01 -9.58
CA ASP A 5 17.11 -29.06 -8.57
C ASP A 5 15.64 -29.21 -8.14
N MET A 6 15.00 -30.30 -8.57
CA MET A 6 13.57 -30.58 -8.36
C MET A 6 13.38 -31.66 -7.32
N LYS A 7 12.45 -31.45 -6.39
CA LYS A 7 12.05 -32.41 -5.38
C LYS A 7 10.56 -32.76 -5.50
N PRO A 8 10.20 -34.03 -5.31
CA PRO A 8 8.81 -34.43 -5.25
C PRO A 8 8.17 -34.02 -3.91
N ILE A 9 6.94 -33.53 -3.96
CA ILE A 9 6.08 -33.30 -2.79
C ILE A 9 4.68 -33.84 -3.08
N CYS A 10 3.92 -34.16 -2.03
CA CYS A 10 2.49 -34.47 -2.12
C CYS A 10 1.68 -33.35 -1.48
N VAL A 11 0.60 -32.94 -2.12
CA VAL A 11 -0.38 -31.95 -1.62
C VAL A 11 -1.80 -32.49 -1.74
N HIS A 12 -2.73 -31.95 -0.94
CA HIS A 12 -4.13 -32.38 -0.93
C HIS A 12 -5.05 -31.21 -1.27
N ILE A 13 -5.89 -31.37 -2.30
CA ILE A 13 -6.85 -30.34 -2.74
C ILE A 13 -8.19 -31.03 -3.01
N MET A 14 -9.27 -30.55 -2.40
CA MET A 14 -10.63 -31.11 -2.51
C MET A 14 -10.72 -32.61 -2.19
N GLY A 15 -9.85 -33.12 -1.30
CA GLY A 15 -9.80 -34.55 -0.96
C GLY A 15 -9.01 -35.42 -1.93
N HIS A 16 -8.46 -34.84 -3.00
CA HIS A 16 -7.57 -35.52 -3.96
C HIS A 16 -6.10 -35.25 -3.61
N GLU A 17 -5.26 -36.28 -3.71
CA GLU A 17 -3.81 -36.19 -3.51
C GLU A 17 -3.10 -35.98 -4.85
N TYR A 18 -2.20 -34.98 -4.89
CA TYR A 18 -1.41 -34.64 -6.07
C TYR A 18 0.08 -34.71 -5.77
N ALA A 19 0.81 -35.50 -6.56
CA ALA A 19 2.27 -35.55 -6.53
C ALA A 19 2.86 -34.49 -7.48
N LEU A 20 3.50 -33.47 -6.91
CA LEU A 20 4.11 -32.34 -7.63
C LEU A 20 5.63 -32.42 -7.60
N ARG A 21 6.28 -31.84 -8.62
CA ARG A 21 7.73 -31.58 -8.62
C ARG A 21 7.97 -30.09 -8.47
N VAL A 22 8.65 -29.72 -7.40
CA VAL A 22 8.90 -28.32 -7.02
C VAL A 22 10.39 -28.05 -6.91
N ARG A 23 10.81 -26.79 -7.05
CA ARG A 23 12.21 -26.43 -6.83
C ARG A 23 12.57 -26.60 -5.36
N LYS A 24 13.80 -27.03 -5.12
CA LYS A 24 14.37 -27.07 -3.77
C LYS A 24 14.34 -25.67 -3.14
N GLY A 25 13.75 -25.57 -1.95
CA GLY A 25 13.52 -24.31 -1.23
C GLY A 25 12.09 -23.76 -1.36
N GLU A 26 11.29 -24.24 -2.32
CA GLU A 26 9.91 -23.80 -2.55
C GLU A 26 8.87 -24.80 -1.99
N GLU A 27 9.30 -25.84 -1.27
CA GLU A 27 8.40 -26.90 -0.79
C GLU A 27 7.31 -26.39 0.17
N SER A 28 7.66 -25.50 1.11
CA SER A 28 6.71 -24.91 2.06
C SER A 28 5.73 -23.98 1.35
N THR A 29 6.25 -23.06 0.53
CA THR A 29 5.44 -22.12 -0.24
C THR A 29 4.44 -22.84 -1.14
N THR A 30 4.85 -23.94 -1.78
CA THR A 30 3.92 -24.71 -2.63
C THR A 30 2.83 -25.40 -1.81
N ARG A 31 3.14 -25.89 -0.60
CA ARG A 31 2.11 -26.46 0.30
C ARG A 31 1.13 -25.39 0.78
N GLU A 32 1.64 -24.23 1.20
CA GLU A 32 0.80 -23.09 1.61
C GLU A 32 -0.12 -22.63 0.47
N LEU A 33 0.38 -22.59 -0.76
CA LEU A 33 -0.43 -22.27 -1.94
C LEU A 33 -1.51 -23.34 -2.19
N ALA A 34 -1.18 -24.62 -2.07
CA ALA A 34 -2.15 -25.69 -2.22
C ALA A 34 -3.25 -25.62 -1.13
N GLU A 35 -2.90 -25.27 0.11
CA GLU A 35 -3.85 -25.05 1.19
C GLU A 35 -4.79 -23.86 0.91
N GLN A 36 -4.25 -22.75 0.40
CA GLN A 36 -5.05 -21.59 -0.01
C GLN A 36 -6.02 -21.93 -1.15
N VAL A 37 -5.56 -22.62 -2.18
CA VAL A 37 -6.42 -23.09 -3.29
C VAL A 37 -7.52 -24.00 -2.76
N ASN A 38 -7.18 -24.96 -1.90
CA ASN A 38 -8.14 -25.87 -1.29
C ASN A 38 -9.19 -25.13 -0.44
N ALA A 39 -8.78 -24.17 0.38
CA ALA A 39 -9.71 -23.36 1.18
C ALA A 39 -10.68 -22.57 0.29
N ARG A 40 -10.18 -21.98 -0.79
CA ARG A 40 -10.98 -21.19 -1.72
C ARG A 40 -11.97 -22.04 -2.51
N MET A 41 -11.53 -23.20 -2.97
CA MET A 41 -12.41 -24.16 -3.64
C MET A 41 -13.51 -24.70 -2.69
N LYS A 42 -13.19 -24.94 -1.43
CA LYS A 42 -14.18 -25.34 -0.42
C LYS A 42 -15.22 -24.26 -0.18
N ALA A 43 -14.79 -23.01 0.03
CA ALA A 43 -15.70 -21.88 0.22
C ALA A 43 -16.68 -21.74 -0.97
N PHE A 44 -16.16 -21.79 -2.20
CA PHE A 44 -17.01 -21.76 -3.39
C PHE A 44 -17.98 -22.94 -3.46
N LYS A 45 -17.53 -24.15 -3.10
CA LYS A 45 -18.37 -25.36 -3.11
C LYS A 45 -19.44 -25.34 -2.02
N GLU A 46 -19.18 -24.70 -0.88
CA GLU A 46 -20.15 -24.48 0.18
C GLU A 46 -21.25 -23.49 -0.25
N GLU A 47 -20.89 -22.43 -0.97
CA GLU A 47 -21.83 -21.46 -1.54
C GLU A 47 -22.63 -22.02 -2.72
N HIS A 48 -22.02 -22.93 -3.49
CA HIS A 48 -22.60 -23.53 -4.69
C HIS A 48 -22.51 -25.07 -4.69
N PRO A 49 -23.29 -25.77 -3.84
CA PRO A 49 -23.22 -27.22 -3.70
C PRO A 49 -23.58 -27.98 -4.97
N GLU A 50 -24.38 -27.41 -5.86
CA GLU A 50 -24.83 -28.01 -7.12
C GLU A 50 -23.74 -28.06 -8.21
N GLN A 51 -22.68 -27.26 -8.08
CA GLN A 51 -21.63 -27.18 -9.10
C GLN A 51 -20.70 -28.40 -9.06
N ALA A 52 -20.30 -28.91 -10.22
CA ALA A 52 -19.33 -30.01 -10.28
C ALA A 52 -17.94 -29.56 -9.79
N GLU A 53 -17.14 -30.47 -9.23
CA GLU A 53 -15.79 -30.16 -8.71
C GLU A 53 -14.87 -29.54 -9.78
N LEU A 54 -14.91 -30.05 -11.01
CA LEU A 54 -14.13 -29.47 -12.11
C LEU A 54 -14.55 -28.02 -12.39
N THR A 55 -15.85 -27.73 -12.39
CA THR A 55 -16.37 -26.37 -12.59
C THR A 55 -15.93 -25.45 -11.46
N THR A 56 -16.05 -25.89 -10.20
CA THR A 56 -15.50 -25.16 -9.04
C THR A 56 -14.01 -24.88 -9.21
N SER A 57 -13.23 -25.84 -9.72
CA SER A 57 -11.79 -25.69 -9.95
C SER A 57 -11.48 -24.62 -10.98
N VAL A 58 -12.17 -24.65 -12.13
CA VAL A 58 -11.97 -23.69 -13.22
C VAL A 58 -12.37 -22.29 -12.77
N ILE A 59 -13.53 -22.13 -12.12
CA ILE A 59 -13.98 -20.82 -11.65
C ILE A 59 -13.03 -20.27 -10.59
N THR A 60 -12.60 -21.10 -9.63
CA THR A 60 -11.64 -20.67 -8.60
C THR A 60 -10.30 -20.25 -9.21
N ALA A 61 -9.81 -21.00 -10.20
CA ALA A 61 -8.56 -20.68 -10.88
C ALA A 61 -8.64 -19.37 -11.66
N LEU A 62 -9.77 -19.11 -12.35
CA LEU A 62 -9.99 -17.85 -13.05
C LEU A 62 -10.06 -16.67 -12.08
N ALA A 63 -10.82 -16.79 -10.99
CA ALA A 63 -10.93 -15.75 -9.98
C ALA A 63 -9.54 -15.40 -9.37
N MET A 64 -8.73 -16.41 -9.05
CA MET A 64 -7.37 -16.18 -8.55
C MET A 64 -6.43 -15.56 -9.61
N ALA A 65 -6.60 -15.92 -10.88
CA ALA A 65 -5.82 -15.35 -11.97
C ALA A 65 -6.16 -13.87 -12.20
N GLU A 66 -7.44 -13.51 -12.08
CA GLU A 66 -7.91 -12.12 -12.14
C GLU A 66 -7.32 -11.29 -11.01
N GLU A 67 -7.41 -11.75 -9.75
CA GLU A 67 -6.80 -11.07 -8.60
C GLU A 67 -5.29 -10.83 -8.79
N LEU A 68 -4.58 -11.86 -9.27
CA LEU A 68 -3.15 -11.76 -9.52
C LEU A 68 -2.85 -10.77 -10.65
N ASN A 69 -3.70 -10.71 -11.68
CA ASN A 69 -3.56 -9.76 -12.78
C ASN A 69 -3.83 -8.31 -12.33
N ASP A 70 -4.82 -8.10 -11.47
CA ASP A 70 -5.13 -6.81 -10.89
C ASP A 70 -3.95 -6.30 -10.04
N LEU A 71 -3.41 -7.17 -9.17
CA LEU A 71 -2.22 -6.85 -8.36
C LEU A 71 -0.99 -6.53 -9.24
N ARG A 72 -0.79 -7.25 -10.34
CA ARG A 72 0.30 -6.95 -11.29
C ARG A 72 0.12 -5.59 -11.96
N SER A 73 -1.11 -5.26 -12.36
CA SER A 73 -1.44 -4.00 -13.02
C SER A 73 -1.25 -2.82 -12.06
N GLU A 74 -1.64 -2.97 -10.80
CA GLU A 74 -1.40 -1.98 -9.75
C GLU A 74 0.10 -1.77 -9.50
N LEU A 75 0.87 -2.86 -9.37
CA LEU A 75 2.32 -2.79 -9.19
C LEU A 75 3.00 -2.05 -10.36
N GLU A 76 2.57 -2.33 -11.59
CA GLU A 76 3.10 -1.66 -12.77
C GLU A 76 2.79 -0.15 -12.76
N SER A 77 1.56 0.23 -12.43
CA SER A 77 1.17 1.63 -12.26
C SER A 77 2.04 2.34 -11.22
N VAL A 78 2.24 1.72 -10.05
CA VAL A 78 3.10 2.26 -8.98
C VAL A 78 4.55 2.40 -9.45
N ARG A 79 5.08 1.43 -10.20
CA ARG A 79 6.44 1.53 -10.77
C ARG A 79 6.56 2.68 -11.76
N GLN A 80 5.59 2.86 -12.64
CA GLN A 80 5.58 3.97 -13.60
C GLN A 80 5.49 5.33 -12.89
N GLN A 81 4.67 5.43 -11.85
CA GLN A 81 4.59 6.65 -11.04
C GLN A 81 5.91 6.93 -10.31
N ALA A 82 6.53 5.92 -9.70
CA ALA A 82 7.83 6.07 -9.04
C ALA A 82 8.93 6.48 -10.02
N GLN A 83 8.93 5.91 -11.23
CA GLN A 83 9.89 6.28 -12.27
C GLN A 83 9.70 7.73 -12.72
N SER A 84 8.47 8.14 -13.05
CA SER A 84 8.18 9.53 -13.46
C SER A 84 8.50 10.54 -12.35
N ALA A 85 8.21 10.21 -11.09
CA ALA A 85 8.59 11.04 -9.95
C ALA A 85 10.11 11.17 -9.80
N ASN A 86 10.87 10.09 -10.02
CA ASN A 86 12.33 10.11 -9.99
C ASN A 86 12.91 10.95 -11.14
N GLU A 87 12.37 10.82 -12.36
CA GLU A 87 12.77 11.64 -13.51
C GLU A 87 12.52 13.14 -13.25
N GLN A 88 11.36 13.48 -12.67
CA GLN A 88 11.04 14.85 -12.26
C GLN A 88 12.00 15.36 -11.18
N ALA A 89 12.29 14.55 -10.16
CA ALA A 89 13.24 14.92 -9.09
C ALA A 89 14.65 15.17 -9.64
N GLN A 90 15.10 14.35 -10.59
CA GLN A 90 16.39 14.55 -11.28
C GLN A 90 16.40 15.83 -12.12
N ALA A 91 15.33 16.10 -12.87
CA ALA A 91 15.21 17.33 -13.66
C ALA A 91 15.26 18.58 -12.75
N LEU A 92 14.55 18.55 -11.62
CA LEU A 92 14.60 19.64 -10.63
C LEU A 92 15.99 19.82 -10.02
N GLN A 93 16.69 18.72 -9.68
CA GLN A 93 18.08 18.81 -9.20
C GLN A 93 19.02 19.40 -10.25
N GLN A 94 18.88 19.03 -11.52
CA GLN A 94 19.67 19.60 -12.60
C GLN A 94 19.44 21.11 -12.75
N LEU A 95 18.18 21.55 -12.69
CA LEU A 95 17.85 22.97 -12.72
C LEU A 95 18.43 23.74 -11.53
N LEU A 96 18.31 23.20 -10.31
CA LEU A 96 18.91 23.81 -9.12
C LEU A 96 20.43 23.90 -9.21
N THR A 97 21.07 22.85 -9.75
CA THR A 97 22.52 22.83 -9.96
C THR A 97 22.93 23.88 -11.00
N HIS A 98 22.20 23.99 -12.10
CA HIS A 98 22.48 24.98 -13.13
C HIS A 98 22.31 26.41 -12.61
N LEU A 99 21.26 26.68 -11.83
CA LEU A 99 21.05 28.00 -11.23
C LEU A 99 22.14 28.35 -10.21
N SER A 100 22.61 27.39 -9.41
CA SER A 100 23.69 27.64 -8.45
C SER A 100 25.02 27.91 -9.15
N GLU A 101 25.32 27.22 -10.24
CA GLU A 101 26.49 27.49 -11.10
C GLU A 101 26.42 28.88 -11.73
N GLN A 102 25.26 29.27 -12.28
CA GLN A 102 25.06 30.63 -12.82
C GLN A 102 25.25 31.72 -11.75
N MET A 103 24.81 31.48 -10.52
CA MET A 103 25.06 32.39 -9.41
C MET A 103 26.55 32.45 -9.04
N ALA A 104 27.27 31.32 -9.07
CA ALA A 104 28.70 31.26 -8.80
C ALA A 104 29.52 32.00 -9.87
N GLU A 105 29.09 31.95 -11.14
CA GLU A 105 29.77 32.61 -12.26
C GLU A 105 29.44 34.10 -12.38
N THR A 106 28.30 34.55 -11.85
CA THR A 106 27.90 35.97 -11.80
C THR A 106 28.41 36.71 -10.56
N LEU A 107 29.10 36.04 -9.63
CA LEU A 107 29.92 36.68 -8.61
C LEU A 107 31.26 37.10 -9.23
N PRO A 108 31.49 38.39 -9.54
CA PRO A 108 32.85 38.82 -9.82
C PRO A 108 33.72 38.49 -8.60
N SER A 109 34.84 37.84 -8.86
CA SER A 109 36.02 37.83 -7.99
C SER A 109 36.44 39.28 -7.72
N GLY A 110 35.75 39.97 -6.82
CA GLY A 110 35.87 41.41 -6.65
C GLY A 110 34.73 42.03 -5.87
N ALA A 111 34.57 41.65 -4.59
CA ALA A 111 33.83 42.46 -3.61
C ALA A 111 34.63 42.55 -2.28
N LEU A 112 35.61 43.44 -2.33
CA LEU A 112 36.20 44.28 -1.27
C LEU A 112 37.08 43.66 -0.15
N PRO A 113 38.17 44.36 0.23
CA PRO A 113 38.95 44.07 1.43
C PRO A 113 38.09 44.33 2.65
N VAL A 114 38.08 43.38 3.58
CA VAL A 114 37.57 43.58 4.93
C VAL A 114 38.59 44.47 5.64
N ASP A 115 38.32 45.77 5.74
CA ASP A 115 39.02 46.64 6.70
C ASP A 115 38.73 46.11 8.11
N PRO A 116 39.75 45.73 8.90
CA PRO A 116 39.55 45.20 10.25
C PRO A 116 39.51 46.34 11.25
N ASP A 117 38.56 47.29 11.15
CA ASP A 117 38.41 48.27 12.24
C ASP A 117 37.05 48.98 12.26
N VAL A 118 35.98 48.25 12.57
CA VAL A 118 34.81 48.87 13.23
C VAL A 118 34.26 47.87 14.24
N THR A 119 34.77 47.96 15.46
CA THR A 119 34.12 47.40 16.64
C THR A 119 32.88 48.27 16.93
N PRO A 120 31.63 47.77 16.82
CA PRO A 120 30.50 48.52 17.34
C PRO A 120 30.48 48.30 18.85
N ALA A 121 30.74 49.37 19.59
CA ALA A 121 30.65 49.40 21.03
C ALA A 121 29.26 48.93 21.49
N LEU A 122 29.24 47.97 22.42
CA LEU A 122 28.09 47.59 23.22
C LEU A 122 27.62 48.79 24.05
N PRO A 123 26.34 49.22 23.99
CA PRO A 123 25.72 49.89 25.11
C PRO A 123 25.11 48.84 26.06
N SER A 124 25.68 48.77 27.25
CA SER A 124 25.12 48.07 28.41
C SER A 124 23.77 48.67 28.77
N ASN A 125 22.69 47.94 28.56
CA ASN A 125 21.40 48.21 29.20
C ASN A 125 21.18 47.16 30.28
N ASP A 126 21.65 47.52 31.46
CA ASP A 126 21.24 47.02 32.76
C ASP A 126 19.84 47.61 33.01
N ASP A 127 18.78 46.83 32.79
CA ASP A 127 17.51 47.03 33.49
C ASP A 127 16.66 45.76 33.36
N ALA A 128 16.66 44.97 34.43
CA ALA A 128 15.65 43.94 34.66
C ALA A 128 14.38 44.61 35.21
N PRO A 129 13.20 44.09 34.83
CA PRO A 129 12.36 43.62 35.92
C PRO A 129 11.81 42.21 35.68
N GLU A 130 11.86 41.43 36.77
CA GLU A 130 11.00 40.28 37.05
C GLU A 130 9.54 40.55 36.64
N VAL A 131 8.85 39.52 36.13
CA VAL A 131 7.72 38.87 36.83
C VAL A 131 7.19 37.64 36.07
N ALA A 132 6.93 36.57 36.85
CA ALA A 132 5.96 35.47 36.68
C ALA A 132 6.08 34.56 35.42
N SER A 133 6.47 33.28 35.50
CA SER A 133 5.84 32.12 36.18
C SER A 133 4.34 31.92 35.93
N ALA A 134 4.02 31.07 34.95
CA ALA A 134 2.91 30.11 34.90
C ALA A 134 3.26 29.15 33.73
N SER A 135 3.57 27.86 33.91
CA SER A 135 2.82 26.74 34.48
C SER A 135 1.47 26.51 33.80
N ASP A 136 1.25 25.23 33.46
CA ASP A 136 0.05 24.59 32.88
C ASP A 136 -0.16 24.79 31.38
N GLY A 137 -0.53 23.79 30.59
CA GLY A 137 -0.93 22.43 30.92
C GLY A 137 -1.17 21.62 29.64
N HIS A 138 -0.87 20.33 29.75
CA HIS A 138 -1.50 19.17 29.15
C HIS A 138 -2.69 19.40 28.18
N ALA A 139 -2.57 18.86 26.96
CA ALA A 139 -3.71 18.23 26.27
C ALA A 139 -3.22 17.26 25.18
N ASP A 140 -3.30 15.98 25.51
CA ASP A 140 -3.52 14.87 24.58
C ASP A 140 -4.52 15.25 23.48
N ALA A 141 -4.10 15.10 22.21
CA ALA A 141 -5.02 15.05 21.09
C ALA A 141 -5.07 13.60 20.59
N ASP A 142 -5.86 12.81 21.31
CA ASP A 142 -6.45 11.55 20.87
C ASP A 142 -7.32 11.84 19.63
N VAL A 143 -6.78 11.59 18.43
CA VAL A 143 -7.57 11.64 17.19
C VAL A 143 -8.14 10.24 16.97
N SER A 144 -9.27 9.99 17.62
CA SER A 144 -10.16 8.87 17.30
C SER A 144 -10.76 9.06 15.89
N PRO A 145 -10.80 8.02 15.04
CA PRO A 145 -11.44 8.09 13.72
C PRO A 145 -12.97 8.15 13.85
N PRO A 146 -13.69 8.82 12.94
CA PRO A 146 -15.15 8.84 12.96
C PRO A 146 -15.74 7.47 12.58
N ALA A 147 -16.74 7.05 13.36
CA ALA A 147 -17.52 5.84 13.13
C ALA A 147 -18.29 5.86 11.79
N PRO A 148 -18.58 4.70 11.19
CA PRO A 148 -19.34 4.61 9.94
C PRO A 148 -20.80 5.04 10.13
N ALA A 149 -21.32 5.80 9.16
CA ALA A 149 -22.72 6.20 9.12
C ALA A 149 -23.63 4.97 8.95
N LEU A 150 -24.46 4.68 9.96
CA LEU A 150 -25.63 3.82 9.81
C LEU A 150 -26.63 4.51 8.89
N VAL A 151 -26.93 3.89 7.74
CA VAL A 151 -28.08 4.24 6.91
C VAL A 151 -29.32 3.53 7.50
N PRO A 152 -30.38 4.24 7.87
CA PRO A 152 -31.60 3.62 8.39
C PRO A 152 -32.44 3.03 7.26
N GLY A 153 -33.08 1.89 7.57
CA GLY A 153 -33.85 1.08 6.63
C GLY A 153 -35.07 1.79 6.02
N SER A 154 -35.38 1.37 4.80
CA SER A 154 -36.71 1.52 4.20
C SER A 154 -37.34 0.13 4.12
N ASN A 155 -38.03 -0.23 5.20
CA ASN A 155 -39.00 -1.31 5.21
C ASN A 155 -40.36 -0.72 4.81
N THR A 156 -40.82 -1.00 3.59
CA THR A 156 -42.23 -0.88 3.23
C THR A 156 -42.72 -2.26 2.84
N GLY A 157 -43.37 -2.91 3.80
CA GLY A 157 -44.19 -4.09 3.56
C GLY A 157 -45.57 -3.73 2.98
N GLY A 158 -46.32 -4.78 2.64
CA GLY A 158 -47.74 -4.75 2.30
C GLY A 158 -47.99 -5.22 0.87
N SER A 159 -48.17 -6.53 0.61
CA SER A 159 -49.41 -7.32 0.79
C SER A 159 -50.38 -7.21 -0.38
N GLU A 160 -50.54 -8.30 -1.13
CA GLU A 160 -51.76 -8.77 -1.83
C GLU A 160 -51.43 -10.22 -2.29
N SER A 161 -51.88 -11.29 -1.60
CA SER A 161 -53.21 -11.92 -1.53
C SER A 161 -53.67 -12.63 -2.82
N SER A 162 -54.21 -13.85 -2.63
CA SER A 162 -54.95 -14.74 -3.55
C SER A 162 -54.08 -15.82 -4.21
N GLU A 163 -54.03 -17.08 -3.75
CA GLU A 163 -55.08 -18.07 -3.45
C GLU A 163 -55.70 -18.67 -4.74
N GLU A 164 -55.45 -19.98 -4.93
CA GLU A 164 -56.21 -21.03 -5.64
C GLU A 164 -56.85 -20.74 -7.02
N ASP A 165 -56.58 -21.59 -8.03
CA ASP A 165 -57.57 -22.61 -8.42
C ASP A 165 -56.98 -23.65 -9.39
N LYS A 166 -57.52 -24.85 -9.26
CA LYS A 166 -57.16 -26.14 -9.85
C LYS A 166 -57.94 -26.35 -11.14
N THR A 167 -57.28 -26.75 -12.23
CA THR A 167 -57.91 -27.51 -13.31
C THR A 167 -56.98 -28.58 -13.85
#